data_AF-A0A5N9EKU2-F1
#
_entry.id   AF-A0A5N9EKU2-F1
#
_cell.length_a   1.000
_cell.length_b   1.000
_cell.length_c   1.000
_cell.angle_alpha   90.00
_cell.angle_beta   90.00
_cell.angle_gamma   90.00
#
_symmetry.space_group_name_H-M   'P 1'
#
loop_
_entity.id
_entity.type
_entity.pdbx_description
1 polymer ?
#
loop_
_entity_poly.entity_id
_entity_poly.type
_entity_poly.pdbx_seq_one_letter_code
_entity_poly.pdbx_strand_id
1 'polypeptide(L)' 'MATNDQSELDQDVAEVRRRVEALANDMRGLGMEVRLTSEEYGSERDFDGTITRTITFSFKVSQQD' A
#
# COMPACT_ATOMS: atom_id res chain seq x y z
N MET A 1 3.97 10.47 -24.70
CA MET A 1 4.11 9.04 -24.38
C MET A 1 4.12 8.76 -22.87
N ALA A 2 4.35 9.74 -22.00
CA ALA A 2 4.44 9.59 -20.53
C ALA A 2 3.12 9.32 -19.76
N THR A 3 1.96 9.34 -20.42
CA THR A 3 0.65 9.24 -19.75
C THR A 3 0.22 7.79 -19.48
N ASN A 4 0.71 6.83 -20.28
CA ASN A 4 0.42 5.41 -20.07
C ASN A 4 1.20 4.84 -18.87
N ASP A 5 2.47 5.22 -18.73
CA ASP A 5 3.35 4.69 -17.67
C ASP A 5 2.84 5.05 -16.25
N GLN A 6 2.24 6.23 -16.09
CA GLN A 6 1.63 6.63 -14.82
C GLN A 6 0.34 5.85 -14.51
N SER A 7 -0.43 5.51 -15.54
CA SER A 7 -1.69 4.76 -15.39
C SER A 7 -1.45 3.31 -14.97
N GLU A 8 -0.36 2.70 -15.41
CA GLU A 8 0.05 1.34 -15.00
C GLU A 8 0.55 1.33 -13.55
N LEU A 9 1.43 2.28 -13.19
CA LEU A 9 1.93 2.40 -11.82
C LEU A 9 0.79 2.66 -10.81
N ASP A 10 -0.21 3.46 -11.18
CA ASP A 10 -1.41 3.68 -10.35
C ASP A 10 -2.22 2.39 -10.14
N GLN A 11 -2.31 1.52 -11.15
CA GLN A 11 -2.99 0.22 -11.04
C GLN A 11 -2.23 -0.72 -10.10
N ASP A 12 -0.91 -0.77 -10.23
CA ASP A 12 -0.04 -1.58 -9.38
C ASP A 12 -0.13 -1.14 -7.91
N VAL A 13 -0.07 0.17 -7.67
CA VAL A 13 -0.28 0.78 -6.36
C VAL A 13 -1.63 0.40 -5.76
N ALA A 14 -2.69 0.47 -6.57
CA ALA A 14 -4.03 0.09 -6.13
C ALA A 14 -4.13 -1.41 -5.79
N GLU A 15 -3.44 -2.27 -6.54
CA GLU A 15 -3.39 -3.71 -6.28
C GLU A 15 -2.65 -4.03 -4.98
N VAL A 16 -1.51 -3.37 -4.73
CA VAL A 16 -0.79 -3.50 -3.46
C VAL A 16 -1.69 -3.11 -2.29
N ARG A 17 -2.41 -1.99 -2.39
CA ARG A 17 -3.37 -1.55 -1.36
C ARG A 17 -4.45 -2.60 -1.10
N ARG A 18 -5.09 -3.11 -2.15
CA ARG A 18 -6.13 -4.16 -2.04
C ARG A 18 -5.62 -5.40 -1.31
N ARG A 19 -4.42 -5.87 -1.65
CA ARG A 19 -3.82 -7.06 -1.03
C ARG A 19 -3.48 -6.85 0.44
N VAL A 20 -2.97 -5.67 0.80
CA VAL A 20 -2.66 -5.34 2.20
C VAL A 20 -3.94 -5.21 3.03
N GLU A 21 -5.00 -4.65 2.47
CA GLU A 21 -6.32 -4.60 3.12
C GLU A 21 -6.92 -5.99 3.33
N ALA A 22 -6.82 -6.88 2.32
CA ALA A 22 -7.23 -8.27 2.45
C ALA A 22 -6.46 -8.98 3.58
N LEU A 23 -5.14 -8.81 3.63
CA LEU A 23 -4.31 -9.36 4.71
C LEU A 23 -4.73 -8.84 6.09
N ALA A 24 -5.03 -7.54 6.22
CA ALA A 24 -5.52 -6.97 7.48
C ALA A 24 -6.88 -7.56 7.90
N ASN A 25 -7.75 -7.85 6.94
CA ASN A 25 -9.04 -8.48 7.21
C ASN A 25 -8.88 -9.96 7.61
N ASP A 26 -8.00 -10.71 6.95
CA ASP A 26 -7.68 -12.09 7.31
C ASP A 26 -7.17 -12.16 8.75
N MET A 27 -6.27 -11.23 9.11
CA MET A 27 -5.74 -11.09 10.46
C MET A 27 -6.83 -10.81 11.51
N ARG A 28 -7.81 -9.96 11.19
CA ARG A 28 -8.99 -9.73 12.04
C ARG A 28 -9.87 -10.97 12.16
N GLY A 29 -9.99 -11.75 11.08
CA GLY A 29 -10.70 -13.03 11.06
C GLY A 29 -10.10 -14.08 12.01
N LEU A 30 -8.80 -13.98 12.30
CA LEU A 30 -8.11 -14.79 13.31
C LEU A 30 -8.34 -14.32 14.76
N GLY A 31 -9.15 -13.27 14.97
CA GLY A 31 -9.44 -12.69 16.28
C GLY A 31 -8.43 -11.64 16.74
N MET A 32 -7.50 -11.20 15.87
CA MET A 32 -6.55 -10.15 16.21
C MET A 32 -7.17 -8.76 16.04
N GLU A 33 -7.01 -7.89 17.03
CA GLU A 33 -7.41 -6.49 16.91
C GLU A 33 -6.33 -5.70 16.16
N VAL A 34 -6.49 -5.61 14.83
CA VAL A 34 -5.52 -4.95 13.94
C VAL A 34 -6.10 -3.70 13.31
N ARG A 35 -5.41 -2.57 13.49
CA ARG A 35 -5.65 -1.32 12.77
C ARG A 35 -4.56 -1.11 11.72
N LEU A 36 -4.99 -0.98 10.46
CA LEU A 36 -4.15 -0.64 9.32
C LEU A 36 -4.25 0.86 9.03
N THR A 37 -3.13 1.51 8.78
CA THR A 37 -3.03 2.86 8.23
C THR A 37 -2.04 2.87 7.08
N SER A 38 -2.33 3.62 6.01
CA SER A 38 -1.45 3.74 4.85
C SER A 38 -1.10 5.20 4.56
N GLU A 39 0.15 5.46 4.22
CA GLU A 39 0.64 6.76 3.77
C GLU A 39 1.26 6.58 2.37
N GLU A 40 0.83 7.39 1.41
CA GLU A 40 1.34 7.37 0.03
C GLU A 40 2.12 8.66 -0.22
N TYR A 41 3.33 8.51 -0.75
CA TYR A 41 4.19 9.62 -1.12
C TYR A 41 4.12 9.87 -2.63
N GLY A 42 4.48 11.08 -3.05
CA GLY A 42 4.54 11.43 -4.46
C GLY A 42 5.47 10.51 -5.26
N SER A 43 5.29 10.50 -6.57
CA SER A 43 6.15 9.70 -7.45
C SER A 43 7.55 10.34 -7.52
N GLU A 44 8.59 9.54 -7.33
CA GLU A 44 9.99 9.91 -7.50
C GLU A 44 10.47 9.42 -8.86
N ARG A 45 11.40 10.16 -9.47
CA ARG A 45 12.01 9.77 -10.75
C ARG A 45 13.52 9.69 -10.60
N ASP A 46 14.05 8.50 -10.82
CA ASP A 46 15.47 8.21 -10.72
C ASP A 46 16.25 8.67 -11.95
N PHE A 47 17.58 8.71 -11.84
CA PHE A 47 18.48 9.16 -12.91
C PHE A 47 18.40 8.31 -14.19
N ASP A 48 17.94 7.07 -14.08
CA ASP A 48 17.72 6.14 -15.20
C ASP A 48 16.33 6.29 -15.84
N GLY A 49 15.49 7.19 -15.32
CA GLY A 49 14.14 7.46 -15.80
C GLY A 49 13.05 6.60 -15.16
N THR A 50 13.40 5.67 -14.26
CA THR A 50 12.45 4.86 -13.48
C THR A 50 11.55 5.76 -12.64
N ILE A 51 10.25 5.48 -12.65
CA ILE A 51 9.27 6.18 -11.81
C ILE A 51 8.89 5.24 -10.66
N THR A 52 9.14 5.68 -9.44
CA THR A 52 8.86 4.91 -8.22
C THR A 52 7.80 5.61 -7.40
N ARG A 53 6.91 4.86 -6.74
CA ARG A 53 6.02 5.42 -5.73
C ARG A 53 6.14 4.66 -4.42
N THR A 54 6.37 5.40 -3.35
CA THR A 54 6.51 4.82 -2.00
C THR A 54 5.16 4.83 -1.30
N ILE A 55 4.78 3.68 -0.75
CA ILE A 55 3.60 3.52 0.09
C ILE A 55 4.02 2.79 1.36
N THR A 56 3.75 3.42 2.50
CA THR A 56 4.01 2.86 3.81
C THR A 56 2.72 2.32 4.40
N PHE A 57 2.75 1.06 4.83
CA PHE A 57 1.65 0.44 5.58
C PHE A 57 2.09 0.22 7.02
N SER A 58 1.34 0.81 7.94
CA SER A 58 1.56 0.69 9.38
C SER A 58 0.43 -0.13 10.01
N PHE A 59 0.82 -1.15 10.76
CA PHE A 59 -0.10 -2.00 11.50
C PHE A 59 0.06 -1.74 12.98
N LYS A 60 -1.06 -1.49 13.65
CA LYS A 60 -1.14 -1.45 15.11
C LYS A 60 -1.95 -2.64 15.58
N VAL A 61 -1.35 -3.45 16.44
CA VAL A 61 -1.99 -4.62 17.07
C VAL A 61 -2.22 -4.29 18.53
N SER A 62 -3.41 -4.58 19.05
CA SER A 62 -3.76 -4.42 20.46
C SER A 62 -4.34 -5.70 21.05
N GLN A 63 -4.24 -5.80 22.37
CA GLN A 63 -4.95 -6.77 23.19
C GLN A 63 -5.83 -5.96 24.15
N GLN A 64 -7.12 -6.27 24.21
CA GLN A 64 -7.99 -5.77 25.28
C GLN A 64 -7.96 -6.79 26.41
N ASP A 65 -7.69 -6.31 27.64
CA ASP A 65 -7.82 -7.09 28.88
C ASP A 65 -9.30 -7.30 29.25
#